data_AF-A0A1Q4WUF1-F1
#
_entry.id   AF-A0A1Q4WUF1-F1
#
_cell.length_a   1.000
_cell.length_b   1.000
_cell.length_c   1.000
_cell.angle_alpha   90.00
_cell.angle_beta   90.00
_cell.angle_gamma   90.00
#
_symmetry.space_group_name_H-M   'P 1'
#
loop_
_entity.id
_entity.type
_entity.pdbx_description
1 polymer ?
#
loop_
_entity_poly.entity_id
_entity_poly.type
_entity_poly.pdbx_seq_one_letter_code
_entity_poly.pdbx_strand_id
1 'polypeptide(L)'
;MTDARVRTARPSDHPRIVAVCDDWWERPVAHILPRLFLDHFHSTSLVAERGGELAGFLVGFPSPSVPEEAYVHFAGVAPEHRRTGLASRLYRRFTDGARADGRTVVRAVTSPANERSIAFHRSHGFGVTGPHADYDGPGADRMVFTLRLGE
;
A
#
# COMPACT_ATOMS: atom_id res chain seq x y z
N MET A 1 19.68 -7.63 16.47
CA MET A 1 18.37 -6.96 16.36
C MET A 1 17.57 -7.63 15.25
N THR A 2 16.44 -8.26 15.57
CA THR A 2 15.64 -9.00 14.59
C THR A 2 14.96 -8.04 13.61
N ASP A 3 15.14 -8.29 12.31
CA ASP A 3 14.47 -7.59 11.22
C ASP A 3 12.94 -7.84 11.29
N ALA A 4 12.14 -6.91 10.78
CA ALA A 4 10.69 -7.07 10.74
C ALA A 4 10.33 -8.24 9.80
N ARG A 5 9.44 -9.14 10.22
CA ARG A 5 8.96 -10.25 9.39
C ARG A 5 7.75 -9.80 8.58
N VAL A 6 7.83 -9.90 7.25
CA VAL A 6 6.68 -9.68 6.36
C VAL A 6 5.92 -10.98 6.16
N ARG A 7 4.59 -10.95 6.30
CA ARG A 7 3.69 -12.08 6.06
C ARG A 7 2.42 -11.63 5.37
N THR A 8 1.69 -12.57 4.77
CA THR A 8 0.32 -12.35 4.32
C THR A 8 -0.56 -11.94 5.51
N ALA A 9 -1.45 -10.99 5.27
CA ALA A 9 -2.41 -10.53 6.25
C ALA A 9 -3.46 -11.62 6.55
N ARG A 10 -4.18 -11.45 7.65
CA ARG A 10 -5.36 -12.22 8.03
C ARG A 10 -6.53 -11.27 8.27
N PRO A 11 -7.79 -11.73 8.21
CA PRO A 11 -8.94 -10.89 8.53
C PRO A 11 -8.83 -10.24 9.93
N SER A 12 -8.24 -10.95 10.89
CA SER A 12 -8.01 -10.47 12.25
C SER A 12 -6.95 -9.37 12.37
N ASP A 13 -6.19 -9.05 11.31
CA ASP A 13 -5.25 -7.93 11.32
C ASP A 13 -5.96 -6.57 11.11
N HIS A 14 -7.22 -6.55 10.66
CA HIS A 14 -7.99 -5.32 10.45
C HIS A 14 -8.06 -4.40 11.68
N PRO A 15 -8.52 -4.86 12.86
CA PRO A 15 -8.55 -4.00 14.04
C PRO A 15 -7.16 -3.48 14.43
N ARG A 16 -6.09 -4.27 14.20
CA ARG A 16 -4.72 -3.86 14.50
C ARG A 16 -4.23 -2.75 13.59
N ILE A 17 -4.54 -2.83 12.29
CA ILE A 17 -4.18 -1.79 11.31
C ILE A 17 -4.97 -0.51 11.58
N VAL A 18 -6.29 -0.62 11.75
CA VAL A 18 -7.17 0.53 12.00
C VAL A 18 -6.75 1.28 13.27
N ALA A 19 -6.37 0.57 14.33
CA ALA A 19 -5.93 1.17 15.59
C ALA A 19 -4.69 2.07 15.47
N VAL A 20 -3.85 1.89 14.45
CA VAL A 20 -2.61 2.68 14.27
C VAL A 20 -2.70 3.71 13.15
N CYS A 21 -3.76 3.68 12.34
CA CYS A 21 -3.87 4.46 11.12
C CYS A 21 -3.79 5.96 11.36
N ASP A 22 -4.61 6.48 12.28
CA ASP A 22 -4.71 7.91 12.52
C ASP A 22 -3.43 8.46 13.17
N ASP A 23 -2.83 7.69 14.08
CA ASP A 23 -1.57 8.03 14.75
C ASP A 23 -0.40 8.06 13.76
N TRP A 24 -0.29 7.06 12.87
CA TRP A 24 0.81 7.02 11.90
C TRP A 24 0.72 8.13 10.84
N TRP A 25 -0.49 8.62 10.55
CA TRP A 25 -0.75 9.70 9.58
C TRP A 25 -0.94 11.08 10.22
N GLU A 26 -0.99 11.16 11.55
CA GLU A 26 -1.26 12.38 12.32
C GLU A 26 -2.57 13.08 11.88
N ARG A 27 -3.54 12.30 11.36
CA ARG A 27 -4.86 12.78 10.91
C ARG A 27 -5.81 11.59 10.70
N PRO A 28 -7.15 11.81 10.71
CA PRO A 28 -8.12 10.75 10.47
C PRO A 28 -8.00 10.15 9.06
N VAL A 29 -7.53 8.90 8.98
CA VAL A 29 -7.43 8.11 7.74
C VAL A 29 -7.99 6.71 7.91
N ALA A 30 -8.25 6.22 9.12
CA ALA A 30 -8.78 4.89 9.37
C ALA A 30 -10.01 4.52 8.51
N HIS A 31 -10.86 5.51 8.23
CA HIS A 31 -12.07 5.36 7.40
C HIS A 31 -11.79 4.88 5.97
N ILE A 32 -10.58 5.07 5.44
CA ILE A 32 -10.21 4.61 4.09
C ILE A 32 -9.94 3.11 4.05
N LEU A 33 -9.89 2.41 5.19
CA LEU A 33 -9.77 0.96 5.26
C LEU A 33 -11.03 0.30 5.86
N PRO A 34 -12.19 0.32 5.17
CA PRO A 34 -13.33 -0.49 5.53
C PRO A 34 -12.99 -1.97 5.69
N ARG A 35 -13.76 -2.65 6.53
CA ARG A 35 -13.52 -4.05 6.92
C ARG A 35 -13.42 -5.02 5.73
N LEU A 36 -14.18 -4.76 4.67
CA LEU A 36 -14.19 -5.56 3.44
C LEU A 36 -12.79 -5.85 2.89
N PHE A 37 -11.83 -4.93 3.06
CA PHE A 37 -10.50 -5.10 2.48
C PHE A 37 -9.74 -6.29 3.06
N LEU A 38 -9.86 -6.54 4.35
CA LEU A 38 -9.22 -7.72 4.97
C LEU A 38 -10.17 -8.91 5.12
N ASP A 39 -11.48 -8.72 4.99
CA ASP A 39 -12.38 -9.85 4.86
C ASP A 39 -12.19 -10.55 3.49
N HIS A 40 -12.04 -9.79 2.40
CA HIS A 40 -11.98 -10.34 1.03
C HIS A 40 -10.59 -10.33 0.38
N PHE A 41 -9.71 -9.38 0.73
CA PHE A 41 -8.41 -9.20 0.06
C PHE A 41 -7.21 -9.39 1.00
N HIS A 42 -7.36 -10.11 2.12
CA HIS A 42 -6.25 -10.38 3.03
C HIS A 42 -5.16 -11.27 2.41
N SER A 43 -5.50 -12.17 1.50
CA SER A 43 -4.57 -13.12 0.88
C SER A 43 -3.50 -12.43 0.01
N THR A 44 -3.82 -11.25 -0.52
CA THR A 44 -2.93 -10.40 -1.33
C THR A 44 -2.40 -9.20 -0.56
N SER A 45 -2.89 -8.98 0.66
CA SER A 45 -2.43 -7.95 1.56
C SER A 45 -1.30 -8.48 2.47
N LEU A 46 -0.49 -7.57 2.97
CA LEU A 46 0.72 -7.86 3.73
C LEU A 46 0.73 -7.09 5.05
N VAL A 47 1.29 -7.72 6.07
CA VAL A 47 1.67 -7.07 7.33
C VAL A 47 3.13 -7.37 7.63
N ALA A 48 3.80 -6.40 8.22
CA ALA A 48 5.14 -6.52 8.76
C ALA A 48 5.06 -6.48 10.28
N GLU A 49 5.73 -7.42 10.95
CA GLU A 49 5.75 -7.53 12.40
C GLU A 49 7.17 -7.52 12.94
N ARG A 50 7.40 -6.83 14.06
CA ARG A 50 8.68 -6.82 14.76
C ARG A 50 8.44 -7.02 16.25
N GLY A 51 8.94 -8.14 16.80
CA GLY A 51 8.72 -8.48 18.21
C GLY A 51 7.24 -8.72 18.57
N GLY A 52 6.39 -9.10 17.61
CA GLY A 52 4.95 -9.26 17.80
C GLY A 52 4.13 -8.01 17.48
N GLU A 53 4.77 -6.85 17.40
CA GLU A 53 4.13 -5.57 17.12
C GLU A 53 4.00 -5.27 15.63
N LEU A 54 2.95 -4.54 15.25
CA LEU A 54 2.71 -4.15 13.87
C LEU A 54 3.70 -3.05 13.46
N ALA A 55 4.60 -3.39 12.54
CA ALA A 55 5.64 -2.50 12.03
C ALA A 55 5.27 -1.82 10.71
N GLY A 56 4.33 -2.39 9.97
CA GLY A 56 3.85 -1.86 8.70
C GLY A 56 2.82 -2.76 8.05
N PHE A 57 2.18 -2.27 7.00
CA PHE A 57 1.20 -3.03 6.23
C PHE A 57 1.13 -2.52 4.78
N LEU A 58 0.62 -3.36 3.90
CA LEU A 58 0.25 -3.03 2.53
C LEU A 58 -1.04 -3.77 2.20
N VAL A 59 -2.10 -3.04 1.91
CA VAL A 59 -3.39 -3.55 1.45
C VAL A 59 -3.47 -3.34 -0.05
N GLY A 60 -3.63 -4.44 -0.78
CA GLY A 60 -3.71 -4.42 -2.24
C GLY A 60 -4.32 -5.71 -2.79
N PHE A 61 -4.77 -5.65 -4.04
CA PHE A 61 -5.54 -6.72 -4.68
C PHE A 61 -5.38 -6.69 -6.21
N PRO A 62 -5.53 -7.83 -6.90
CA PRO A 62 -5.66 -7.85 -8.35
C PRO A 62 -6.99 -7.21 -8.77
N SER A 63 -6.99 -6.50 -9.90
CA SER A 63 -8.21 -5.97 -10.50
C SER A 63 -8.97 -7.09 -11.20
N PRO A 64 -10.27 -7.32 -10.88
CA PRO A 64 -11.08 -8.28 -11.61
C PRO A 64 -11.49 -7.78 -13.00
N SER A 65 -11.55 -6.46 -13.20
CA SER A 65 -12.01 -5.84 -14.45
C SER A 65 -10.88 -5.46 -15.40
N VAL A 66 -9.64 -5.35 -14.89
CA VAL A 66 -8.44 -5.04 -15.67
C VAL A 66 -7.39 -6.10 -15.34
N PRO A 67 -7.41 -7.27 -15.99
CA PRO A 67 -6.65 -8.44 -15.57
C PRO A 67 -5.13 -8.23 -15.51
N GLU A 68 -4.59 -7.22 -16.19
CA GLU A 68 -3.16 -6.91 -16.16
C GLU A 68 -2.74 -6.18 -14.89
N GLU A 69 -3.70 -5.63 -14.12
CA GLU A 69 -3.44 -4.71 -13.02
C GLU A 69 -3.61 -5.36 -11.63
N ALA A 70 -2.69 -5.01 -10.74
CA ALA A 70 -2.89 -5.06 -9.30
C ALA A 70 -2.90 -3.63 -8.74
N TYR A 71 -3.65 -3.41 -7.67
CA TYR A 71 -3.83 -2.09 -7.07
C TYR A 71 -3.37 -2.10 -5.62
N VAL A 72 -2.47 -1.17 -5.25
CA VAL A 72 -2.14 -0.88 -3.86
C VAL A 72 -3.10 0.19 -3.38
N HIS A 73 -4.02 -0.22 -2.51
CA HIS A 73 -5.03 0.67 -1.93
C HIS A 73 -4.45 1.51 -0.81
N PHE A 74 -3.77 0.87 0.14
CA PHE A 74 -3.29 1.57 1.32
C PHE A 74 -2.07 0.89 1.94
N ALA A 75 -1.01 1.64 2.21
CA ALA A 75 0.22 1.11 2.78
C ALA A 75 0.83 2.08 3.78
N GLY A 76 1.34 1.54 4.88
CA GLY A 76 1.88 2.30 6.00
C GLY A 76 3.04 1.62 6.69
N VAL A 77 3.93 2.42 7.28
CA VAL A 77 5.04 1.95 8.11
C VAL A 77 5.08 2.79 9.39
N ALA A 78 5.22 2.10 10.52
CA ALA A 78 5.33 2.70 11.84
C ALA A 78 6.42 3.79 11.85
N PRO A 79 6.19 4.98 12.44
CA PRO A 79 7.17 6.07 12.48
C PRO A 79 8.61 5.64 12.85
N GLU A 80 8.74 4.82 13.88
CA GLU A 80 9.98 4.24 14.43
C GLU A 80 10.65 3.21 13.51
N HIS A 81 9.97 2.78 12.44
CA HIS A 81 10.48 1.84 11.44
C HIS A 81 10.60 2.47 10.06
N ARG A 82 10.39 3.78 9.92
CA ARG A 82 10.65 4.51 8.68
C ARG A 82 12.16 4.53 8.36
N ARG A 83 12.48 4.64 7.07
CA ARG A 83 13.87 4.65 6.56
C ARG A 83 14.70 3.38 6.84
N THR A 84 14.05 2.28 7.24
CA THR A 84 14.68 0.96 7.44
C THR A 84 14.63 0.07 6.18
N GLY A 85 13.99 0.54 5.11
CA GLY A 85 13.70 -0.27 3.91
C GLY A 85 12.44 -1.14 4.03
N LEU A 86 11.68 -1.06 5.14
CA LEU A 86 10.49 -1.89 5.34
C LEU A 86 9.40 -1.69 4.28
N ALA A 87 9.13 -0.44 3.90
CA ALA A 87 8.19 -0.13 2.81
C ALA A 87 8.62 -0.80 1.49
N SER A 88 9.91 -0.74 1.17
CA SER A 88 10.47 -1.40 -0.03
C SER A 88 10.28 -2.90 -0.01
N ARG A 89 10.43 -3.54 1.17
CA ARG A 89 10.20 -4.98 1.33
C ARG A 89 8.73 -5.35 1.15
N LEU A 90 7.80 -4.55 1.67
CA LEU A 90 6.36 -4.73 1.48
C LEU A 90 6.00 -4.62 -0.02
N TYR A 91 6.43 -3.55 -0.68
CA TYR A 91 6.16 -3.34 -2.11
C TYR A 91 6.76 -4.44 -2.98
N ARG A 92 8.01 -4.84 -2.72
CA ARG A 92 8.63 -5.95 -3.46
C ARG A 92 7.84 -7.24 -3.32
N ARG A 93 7.47 -7.61 -2.09
CA ARG A 93 6.68 -8.83 -1.84
C ARG A 93 5.32 -8.78 -2.55
N PHE A 94 4.66 -7.61 -2.57
CA PHE A 94 3.41 -7.41 -3.28
C PHE A 94 3.60 -7.51 -4.80
N THR A 95 4.61 -6.85 -5.37
CA THR A 95 4.88 -6.90 -6.81
C THR A 95 5.30 -8.29 -7.28
N ASP A 96 6.04 -9.04 -6.47
CA ASP A 96 6.39 -10.43 -6.78
C ASP A 96 5.14 -11.33 -6.77
N GLY A 97 4.21 -11.09 -5.83
CA GLY A 97 2.92 -11.75 -5.82
C GLY A 97 2.06 -11.40 -7.03
N ALA A 98 2.03 -10.12 -7.42
CA ALA A 98 1.32 -9.66 -8.62
C ALA A 98 1.89 -10.30 -9.90
N ARG A 99 3.23 -10.37 -10.04
CA ARG A 99 3.87 -11.10 -11.16
C ARG A 99 3.49 -12.58 -11.18
N ALA A 100 3.55 -13.25 -10.02
CA ALA A 100 3.20 -14.66 -9.92
C ALA A 100 1.71 -14.94 -10.26
N ASP A 101 0.84 -13.96 -10.07
CA ASP A 101 -0.58 -13.98 -10.44
C ASP A 101 -0.83 -13.50 -11.90
N GLY A 102 0.23 -13.34 -12.70
CA GLY A 102 0.14 -12.95 -14.11
C GLY A 102 -0.14 -11.47 -14.37
N ARG A 103 -0.02 -10.61 -13.36
CA ARG A 103 -0.21 -9.15 -13.50
C ARG A 103 1.07 -8.51 -14.04
N THR A 104 0.90 -7.52 -14.91
CA THR A 104 2.01 -6.80 -15.56
C THR A 104 2.09 -5.34 -15.12
N VAL A 105 1.13 -4.87 -14.32
CA VAL A 105 1.04 -3.48 -13.87
C VAL A 105 0.65 -3.42 -12.39
N VAL A 106 1.31 -2.53 -11.63
CA VAL A 106 0.86 -2.12 -10.30
C VAL A 106 0.44 -0.65 -10.32
N ARG A 107 -0.77 -0.36 -9.83
CA ARG A 107 -1.35 0.97 -9.71
C ARG A 107 -1.44 1.39 -8.24
N ALA A 108 -1.38 2.70 -7.99
CA ALA A 108 -1.70 3.33 -6.72
C ALA A 108 -2.00 4.81 -6.96
N VAL A 109 -2.59 5.50 -5.97
CA VAL A 109 -2.80 6.95 -6.02
C VAL A 109 -2.41 7.61 -4.70
N THR A 110 -2.19 8.92 -4.74
CA THR A 110 -2.06 9.72 -3.52
C THR A 110 -2.48 11.18 -3.75
N SER A 111 -2.65 11.95 -2.68
CA SER A 111 -2.91 13.40 -2.78
C SER A 111 -1.67 14.13 -3.30
N PRO A 112 -1.81 15.22 -4.10
CA PRO A 112 -0.69 16.04 -4.57
C PRO A 112 0.22 16.57 -3.45
N ALA A 113 -0.33 16.80 -2.25
CA ALA A 113 0.43 17.27 -1.09
C ALA A 113 1.32 16.17 -0.44
N ASN A 114 1.17 14.90 -0.83
CA ASN A 114 1.93 13.79 -0.24
C ASN A 114 3.29 13.58 -0.95
N GLU A 115 4.16 14.58 -0.83
CA GLU A 115 5.49 14.59 -1.47
C GLU A 115 6.34 13.37 -1.08
N ARG A 116 6.24 12.91 0.18
CA ARG A 116 6.94 11.71 0.66
C ARG A 116 6.52 10.46 -0.12
N SER A 117 5.22 10.28 -0.34
CA SER A 117 4.71 9.15 -1.12
C SER A 117 5.13 9.25 -2.59
N ILE A 118 5.05 10.45 -3.18
CA ILE A 118 5.48 10.70 -4.56
C ILE A 118 6.96 10.36 -4.74
N ALA A 119 7.83 10.85 -3.86
CA ALA A 119 9.27 10.58 -3.91
C ALA A 119 9.58 9.08 -3.70
N PHE A 120 8.88 8.42 -2.76
CA PHE A 120 9.02 6.99 -2.53
C PHE A 120 8.64 6.17 -3.77
N HIS A 121 7.49 6.45 -4.38
CA HIS A 121 7.04 5.69 -5.55
C HIS A 121 7.96 5.92 -6.76
N ARG A 122 8.42 7.16 -6.98
CA ARG A 122 9.44 7.45 -8.02
C ARG A 122 10.72 6.64 -7.82
N SER A 123 11.24 6.56 -6.58
CA SER A 123 12.46 5.80 -6.31
C SER A 123 12.29 4.28 -6.46
N HIS A 124 11.04 3.79 -6.49
CA HIS A 124 10.68 2.39 -6.74
C HIS A 124 10.26 2.14 -8.20
N GLY A 125 10.56 3.06 -9.11
CA GLY A 125 10.33 2.89 -10.55
C GLY A 125 8.89 3.14 -11.01
N PHE A 126 8.01 3.67 -10.16
CA PHE A 126 6.69 4.09 -10.61
C PHE A 126 6.80 5.34 -11.48
N GLY A 127 6.16 5.31 -12.65
CA GLY A 127 5.75 6.52 -13.35
C GLY A 127 4.69 7.25 -12.52
N VAL A 128 4.83 8.57 -12.42
CA VAL A 128 3.92 9.44 -11.65
C VAL A 128 3.34 10.50 -12.58
N THR A 129 2.01 10.55 -12.68
CA THR A 129 1.28 11.56 -13.45
C THR A 129 0.29 12.32 -12.57
N GLY A 130 -0.11 13.51 -13.01
CA GLY A 130 -1.02 14.39 -12.29
C GLY A 130 -0.37 15.72 -11.87
N PRO A 131 -1.05 16.54 -11.05
CA PRO A 131 -2.34 16.25 -10.42
C PRO A 131 -3.46 16.09 -11.46
N HIS A 132 -4.28 15.05 -11.29
CA HIS A 132 -5.53 14.87 -12.02
C HIS A 132 -6.64 15.49 -11.17
N ALA A 133 -7.29 16.51 -11.72
CA ALA A 133 -8.33 17.26 -11.02
C ALA A 133 -9.55 16.37 -10.73
N ASP A 134 -10.13 16.54 -9.54
CA ASP A 134 -11.38 15.90 -9.12
C ASP A 134 -11.41 14.36 -9.25
N TYR A 135 -10.22 13.71 -9.19
CA TYR A 135 -10.07 12.29 -9.48
C TYR A 135 -10.94 11.39 -8.58
N ASP A 136 -10.98 11.68 -7.28
CA ASP A 136 -11.86 10.98 -6.31
C ASP A 136 -13.13 11.81 -5.97
N GLY A 137 -13.51 12.75 -6.85
CA GLY A 137 -14.62 13.69 -6.65
C GLY A 137 -14.19 15.14 -6.44
N PRO A 138 -15.14 16.09 -6.29
CA PRO A 138 -14.84 17.52 -6.26
C PRO A 138 -13.79 17.92 -5.21
N GLY A 139 -12.71 18.56 -5.65
CA GLY A 139 -11.57 18.98 -4.83
C GLY A 139 -10.64 17.84 -4.38
N ALA A 140 -10.89 16.60 -4.81
CA ALA A 140 -10.14 15.42 -4.41
C ALA A 140 -9.12 15.00 -5.48
N ASP A 141 -8.23 15.92 -5.84
CA ASP A 141 -7.17 15.70 -6.83
C ASP A 141 -6.25 14.54 -6.42
N ARG A 142 -5.71 13.83 -7.43
CA ARG A 142 -4.77 12.72 -7.21
C ARG A 142 -3.57 12.76 -8.14
N MET A 143 -2.44 12.31 -7.60
CA MET A 143 -1.32 11.80 -8.36
C MET A 143 -1.57 10.31 -8.62
N VAL A 144 -1.39 9.87 -9.86
CA VAL A 144 -1.55 8.47 -10.26
C VAL A 144 -0.18 7.83 -10.44
N PHE A 145 0.02 6.69 -9.81
CA PHE A 145 1.24 5.90 -9.86
C PHE A 145 1.05 4.66 -10.72
N THR A 146 2.00 4.38 -11.62
CA THR A 146 2.00 3.20 -12.47
C THR A 146 3.39 2.57 -12.51
N LEU A 147 3.51 1.32 -12.07
CA LEU A 147 4.71 0.51 -12.22
C LEU A 147 4.44 -0.60 -13.23
N ARG A 148 5.25 -0.69 -14.28
CA ARG A 148 5.25 -1.84 -15.19
C ARG A 148 6.14 -2.92 -14.58
N LEU A 149 5.57 -4.09 -14.35
CA LEU A 149 6.29 -5.28 -13.94
C LEU A 149 6.88 -5.86 -15.23
N GLY A 150 8.17 -5.62 -15.48
CA GLY A 150 8.86 -6.27 -16.60
C GLY A 150 8.75 -7.79 -16.53
N GLU A 151 9.00 -8.44 -17.66
CA GLU A 151 9.13 -9.91 -17.75
C GLU A 151 10.19 -10.46 -16.80
#